data_AF-A0A1B7T7Z1-F1
#
_entry.id   AF-A0A1B7T7Z1-F1
#
_cell.length_a   1.000
_cell.length_b   1.000
_cell.length_c   1.000
_cell.angle_alpha   90.00
_cell.angle_beta   90.00
_cell.angle_gamma   90.00
#
_symmetry.space_group_name_H-M   'P 1'
#
loop_
_entity.id
_entity.type
_entity.pdbx_description
1 polymer ?
#
loop_
_entity_poly.entity_id
_entity_poly.type
_entity_poly.pdbx_seq_one_letter_code
_entity_poly.pdbx_strand_id
1 'polypeptide(L)'
;MLFQPDNKETPYLTKGLGMFKILQSKEDKKKVRFLLRSEGMGHVILNTYILPSINYEQFPSQPSAVKLPIVNGETKKFETFLLRVKTGDDGKDIVNVINKAKEDMK
;
A
#
# COMPACT_ATOMS: atom_id res chain seq x y z
N MET A 1 4.80 4.80 5.15
CA MET A 1 6.08 4.53 5.83
C MET A 1 6.62 3.19 5.35
N LEU A 2 7.92 3.03 5.17
CA LEU A 2 8.55 1.75 4.84
C LEU A 2 9.04 1.10 6.15
N PHE A 3 8.71 -0.17 6.36
CA PHE A 3 9.20 -0.95 7.50
C PHE A 3 10.64 -1.40 7.25
N GLN A 4 11.52 -1.17 8.21
CA GLN A 4 12.94 -1.52 8.21
C GLN A 4 13.21 -2.46 9.40
N PRO A 5 13.29 -3.78 9.19
CA PRO A 5 13.46 -4.74 10.29
C PRO A 5 14.81 -4.60 11.02
N ASP A 6 15.83 -4.07 10.34
CA ASP A 6 17.17 -3.92 10.90
C ASP A 6 17.31 -2.72 11.84
N ASN A 7 16.40 -1.74 11.77
CA ASN A 7 16.42 -0.54 12.61
C ASN A 7 15.51 -0.74 13.84
N LYS A 8 16.11 -1.11 14.97
CA LYS A 8 15.37 -1.46 16.20
C LYS A 8 14.78 -0.26 16.94
N GLU A 9 15.36 0.93 16.80
CA GLU A 9 14.88 2.13 17.50
C GLU A 9 13.73 2.81 16.73
N THR A 10 13.86 2.91 15.41
CA THR A 10 12.89 3.57 14.53
C THR A 10 12.60 2.68 13.31
N PRO A 11 11.82 1.60 13.49
CA PRO A 11 11.61 0.60 12.43
C PRO A 11 10.77 1.10 11.26
N TYR A 12 10.26 2.33 11.29
CA TYR A 12 9.42 2.90 10.24
C TYR A 12 10.03 4.18 9.68
N LEU A 13 10.43 4.13 8.41
CA LEU A 13 10.93 5.29 7.68
C LEU A 13 9.80 5.96 6.89
N THR A 14 9.51 7.22 7.18
CA THR A 14 8.54 8.01 6.38
C THR A 14 9.11 8.27 4.99
N LYS A 15 8.35 7.87 3.96
CA LYS A 15 8.71 8.07 2.55
C LYS A 15 8.04 9.29 1.90
N GLY A 16 6.97 9.79 2.52
CA GLY A 16 6.25 10.98 2.06
C GLY A 16 4.76 10.92 2.38
N LEU A 17 4.07 12.02 2.08
CA LEU A 17 2.63 12.23 2.22
C LEU A 17 2.06 12.56 0.84
N GLY A 18 0.82 12.15 0.57
CA GLY A 18 0.30 12.15 -0.78
C GLY A 18 -1.08 11.56 -0.96
N MET A 19 -1.64 11.78 -2.14
CA MET A 19 -2.89 11.14 -2.56
C MET A 19 -2.65 9.68 -2.94
N PHE A 20 -3.23 8.77 -2.17
CA PHE A 20 -3.22 7.34 -2.44
C PHE A 20 -4.35 6.95 -3.39
N LYS A 21 -4.03 6.14 -4.39
CA LYS A 21 -5.00 5.60 -5.36
C LYS A 21 -4.79 4.10 -5.54
N ILE A 22 -5.91 3.39 -5.64
CA ILE A 22 -5.96 2.02 -6.16
C ILE A 22 -6.50 2.12 -7.58
N LEU A 23 -5.73 1.66 -8.56
CA LEU A 23 -6.06 1.82 -9.98
C LEU A 23 -6.12 0.47 -10.66
N GLN A 24 -7.23 0.19 -11.33
CA GLN A 24 -7.39 -0.98 -12.21
C GLN A 24 -7.14 -0.56 -13.66
N SER A 25 -6.44 -1.40 -14.43
CA SER A 25 -6.25 -1.17 -15.86
C SER A 25 -7.57 -1.35 -16.62
N LYS A 26 -7.79 -0.49 -17.62
CA LYS A 26 -8.95 -0.60 -18.52
C LYS A 26 -8.80 -1.74 -19.54
N GLU A 27 -7.56 -2.09 -19.88
CA GLU A 27 -7.25 -3.14 -20.85
C GLU A 27 -7.26 -4.53 -20.21
N ASP A 28 -6.84 -4.62 -18.94
CA ASP A 28 -6.71 -5.87 -18.20
C ASP A 28 -7.18 -5.68 -16.77
N LYS A 29 -8.41 -6.12 -16.48
CA LYS A 29 -9.02 -6.00 -15.14
C LYS A 29 -8.23 -6.75 -14.06
N LYS A 30 -7.38 -7.70 -14.43
CA LYS A 30 -6.52 -8.44 -13.50
C LYS A 30 -5.30 -7.61 -13.07
N LYS A 31 -5.03 -6.47 -13.71
CA LYS A 31 -3.93 -5.57 -13.35
C LYS A 31 -4.46 -4.43 -12.49
N VAL A 32 -4.29 -4.58 -11.18
CA VAL A 32 -4.60 -3.55 -10.17
C VAL A 32 -3.32 -3.13 -9.46
N ARG A 33 -3.12 -1.82 -9.29
CA ARG A 33 -1.91 -1.26 -8.65
C ARG A 33 -2.22 -0.25 -7.56
N PHE A 34 -1.30 -0.16 -6.61
CA PHE A 34 -1.17 0.96 -5.70
C PHE A 34 -0.39 2.09 -6.39
N LEU A 35 -0.88 3.32 -6.25
CA LEU A 35 -0.19 4.52 -6.70
C LEU A 35 -0.27 5.62 -5.64
N LEU A 36 0.89 6.09 -5.19
CA LEU A 36 1.04 7.22 -4.29
C LEU A 36 2.07 8.18 -4.86
N ARG A 37 1.70 9.47 -4.95
CA ARG A 37 2.60 10.55 -5.33
C ARG A 37 2.69 11.56 -4.21
N SER A 38 3.87 12.14 -4.03
CA SER A 38 4.09 13.15 -2.99
C SER A 38 3.25 14.41 -3.24
N GLU A 39 2.76 15.04 -2.19
CA GLU A 39 2.23 16.40 -2.30
C GLU A 39 3.34 17.39 -2.70
N GLY A 40 2.97 18.47 -3.40
CA GLY A 40 3.91 19.42 -3.97
C GLY A 40 4.61 18.89 -5.22
N MET A 41 5.77 18.26 -5.05
CA MET A 41 6.67 17.89 -6.16
C MET A 41 6.14 16.73 -7.05
N GLY A 42 5.12 16.00 -6.59
CA GLY A 42 4.44 14.97 -7.41
C GLY A 42 5.27 13.73 -7.73
N HIS A 43 6.43 13.51 -7.08
CA HIS A 43 7.24 12.34 -7.35
C HIS A 43 6.54 11.06 -6.86
N VAL A 44 6.83 9.93 -7.52
CA VAL A 44 6.20 8.65 -7.20
C VAL A 44 6.84 8.07 -5.94
N ILE A 45 6.03 7.85 -4.90
CA ILE A 45 6.44 7.22 -3.64
C ILE A 45 6.19 5.71 -3.70
N LEU A 46 5.05 5.30 -4.28
CA LEU A 46 4.65 3.90 -4.40
C LEU A 46 3.97 3.71 -5.76
N ASN A 47 4.42 2.74 -6.53
CA ASN A 47 3.80 2.32 -7.80
C ASN A 47 4.06 0.83 -8.02
N THR A 48 3.19 -0.02 -7.50
CA THR A 48 3.37 -1.48 -7.55
C THR A 48 2.03 -2.20 -7.64
N TYR A 49 2.03 -3.39 -8.20
CA TYR A 49 0.82 -4.19 -8.36
C TYR A 49 0.35 -4.77 -7.02
N ILE A 50 -0.96 -4.94 -6.90
CA ILE A 50 -1.57 -5.72 -5.82
C ILE A 50 -1.23 -7.19 -6.06
N LEU A 51 -0.86 -7.89 -4.98
CA LEU A 51 -0.53 -9.31 -5.02
C LEU A 51 -1.76 -10.15 -4.62
N PRO A 52 -2.36 -10.94 -5.52
CA PRO A 52 -3.58 -11.70 -5.24
C PRO A 52 -3.47 -12.68 -4.05
N SER A 53 -2.27 -13.22 -3.83
CA SER A 53 -2.00 -14.22 -2.80
C SER A 53 -1.67 -13.63 -1.43
N ILE A 54 -1.57 -12.30 -1.31
CA ILE A 54 -1.19 -11.62 -0.06
C ILE A 54 -2.41 -11.08 0.66
N ASN A 55 -2.45 -11.23 1.98
CA ASN A 55 -3.47 -10.63 2.83
C ASN A 55 -3.08 -9.20 3.20
N TYR A 56 -4.00 -8.27 2.94
CA TYR A 56 -3.88 -6.87 3.29
C TYR A 56 -4.81 -6.59 4.47
N GLU A 57 -4.28 -5.99 5.52
CA GLU A 57 -4.99 -5.82 6.79
C GLU A 57 -4.63 -4.50 7.45
N GLN A 58 -5.52 -4.01 8.31
CA GLN A 58 -5.21 -2.90 9.19
C GLN A 58 -4.16 -3.34 10.22
N PHE A 59 -3.38 -2.38 10.71
CA PHE A 59 -2.45 -2.62 11.79
C PHE A 59 -3.24 -2.78 13.10
N PRO A 60 -3.12 -3.90 13.84
CA PRO A 60 -4.01 -4.21 14.97
C PRO A 60 -4.07 -3.11 16.03
N SER A 61 -2.91 -2.54 16.39
CA SER A 61 -2.82 -1.48 17.41
C SER A 61 -3.09 -0.08 16.85
N GLN A 62 -3.24 0.08 15.54
CA GLN A 62 -3.47 1.36 14.88
C GLN A 62 -4.38 1.17 13.65
N PRO A 63 -5.71 1.15 13.83
CA PRO A 63 -6.66 0.88 12.74
C PRO A 63 -6.56 1.86 11.56
N SER A 64 -6.09 3.09 11.79
CA SER A 64 -5.85 4.06 10.71
C SER A 64 -4.60 3.75 9.87
N ALA A 65 -3.89 2.66 10.15
CA ALA A 65 -2.75 2.21 9.38
C ALA A 65 -3.07 0.89 8.68
N VAL A 66 -2.71 0.76 7.40
CA VAL A 66 -2.89 -0.45 6.58
C VAL A 66 -1.53 -1.00 6.18
N LYS A 67 -1.32 -2.29 6.39
CA LYS A 67 -0.12 -2.99 5.94
C LYS A 67 -0.25 -3.27 4.44
N LEU A 68 0.75 -2.84 3.67
CA LEU A 68 0.88 -3.05 2.25
C LEU A 68 2.17 -3.83 1.97
N PRO A 69 2.16 -5.16 2.07
CA PRO A 69 3.27 -5.97 1.59
C PRO A 69 3.32 -5.91 0.07
N ILE A 70 4.51 -5.65 -0.46
CA ILE A 70 4.76 -5.44 -1.88
C ILE A 70 6.04 -6.15 -2.33
N VAL A 71 6.15 -6.37 -3.63
CA VAL A 71 7.45 -6.63 -4.27
C VAL A 71 7.92 -5.32 -4.88
N ASN A 72 9.11 -4.88 -4.48
CA ASN A 72 9.73 -3.69 -5.05
C ASN A 72 10.22 -4.00 -6.48
N GLY A 73 9.78 -3.19 -7.45
CA GLY A 73 10.08 -3.42 -8.86
C GLY A 73 11.56 -3.28 -9.22
N GLU A 74 12.30 -2.44 -8.49
CA GLU A 74 13.71 -2.13 -8.70
C GLU A 74 14.61 -3.10 -7.95
N THR A 75 14.40 -3.27 -6.65
CA THR A 75 15.27 -4.09 -5.79
C THR A 75 14.90 -5.58 -5.84
N LYS A 76 13.72 -5.93 -6.39
CA LYS A 76 13.11 -7.28 -6.36
C LYS A 76 12.93 -7.85 -4.95
N LYS A 77 13.03 -7.01 -3.91
CA LYS A 77 12.86 -7.41 -2.52
C LYS A 77 11.40 -7.33 -2.11
N PHE A 78 11.04 -8.17 -1.15
CA PHE A 78 9.76 -8.08 -0.46
C PHE A 78 9.88 -6.98 0.60
N GLU A 79 9.01 -5.98 0.51
CA GLU A 79 9.00 -4.81 1.39
C GLU A 79 7.60 -4.64 1.96
N THR A 80 7.51 -4.15 3.20
CA THR A 80 6.22 -3.84 3.83
C THR A 80 6.10 -2.34 4.02
N PHE A 81 5.14 -1.75 3.31
CA PHE A 81 4.71 -0.38 3.57
C PHE A 81 3.61 -0.36 4.62
N LEU A 82 3.61 0.67 5.45
CA LEU A 82 2.51 1.03 6.33
C LEU A 82 1.90 2.33 5.81
N LEU A 83 0.70 2.25 5.24
CA LEU A 83 -0.08 3.39 4.78
C LEU A 83 -0.91 3.92 5.94
N ARG A 84 -0.62 5.13 6.40
CA ARG A 84 -1.39 5.79 7.45
C ARG A 84 -2.37 6.76 6.83
N VAL A 85 -3.64 6.57 7.15
CA VAL A 85 -4.76 7.45 6.78
C VAL A 85 -5.31 8.17 8.01
N LYS A 86 -6.32 9.00 7.81
CA LYS A 86 -6.82 9.89 8.87
C LYS A 86 -7.61 9.13 9.93
N THR A 87 -8.54 8.28 9.50
CA THR A 87 -9.44 7.55 10.42
C THR A 87 -9.28 6.04 10.29
N GLY A 88 -9.78 5.29 11.28
CA GLY A 88 -9.83 3.83 11.21
C GLY A 88 -10.79 3.33 10.14
N ASP A 89 -11.89 4.05 9.90
CA ASP A 89 -12.87 3.70 8.87
C ASP A 89 -12.27 3.83 7.47
N ASP A 90 -11.49 4.89 7.20
CA ASP A 90 -10.73 5.02 5.94
C ASP A 90 -9.81 3.80 5.71
N GLY A 91 -9.16 3.32 6.78
CA GLY A 91 -8.27 2.16 6.72
C GLY A 91 -9.04 0.88 6.39
N LYS A 92 -10.22 0.71 6.97
CA LYS A 92 -11.12 -0.42 6.72
C LYS A 92 -11.64 -0.40 5.28
N ASP A 93 -12.05 0.76 4.79
CA ASP A 93 -12.53 0.94 3.43
C ASP A 93 -11.46 0.62 2.40
N ILE A 94 -10.21 1.04 2.65
CA ILE A 94 -9.08 0.68 1.79
C ILE A 94 -8.91 -0.85 1.73
N VAL A 95 -8.93 -1.55 2.86
CA VAL A 95 -8.80 -3.01 2.90
C VAL A 95 -9.96 -3.68 2.15
N ASN A 96 -11.19 -3.20 2.31
CA ASN A 96 -12.36 -3.71 1.58
C ASN A 96 -12.21 -3.53 0.07
N VAL A 97 -11.76 -2.36 -0.38
CA VAL A 97 -11.51 -2.09 -1.81
C VAL A 97 -10.41 -3.00 -2.36
N ILE A 98 -9.34 -3.25 -1.60
CA ILE A 98 -8.28 -4.18 -2.00
C ILE A 98 -8.83 -5.60 -2.14
N ASN A 99 -9.61 -6.07 -1.17
CA ASN A 99 -10.17 -7.42 -1.20
C ASN A 99 -11.13 -7.60 -2.38
N LYS A 100 -12.02 -6.63 -2.60
CA LYS A 100 -12.89 -6.61 -3.79
C LYS A 100 -12.08 -6.65 -5.09
N ALA A 101 -11.05 -5.81 -5.19
CA ALA A 101 -10.18 -5.82 -6.36
C ALA A 101 -9.49 -7.17 -6.57
N LYS A 102 -9.07 -7.87 -5.50
CA LYS A 102 -8.49 -9.22 -5.58
C LYS A 102 -9.49 -10.28 -6.02
N GLU A 103 -10.76 -10.15 -5.64
CA GLU A 103 -11.82 -11.04 -6.11
C GLU A 103 -12.03 -10.87 -7.62
N ASP A 104 -12.05 -9.62 -8.11
CA ASP A 104 -12.18 -9.29 -9.54
C ASP A 104 -10.95 -9.72 -10.38
N MET A 105 -9.80 -9.99 -9.75
CA MET A 105 -8.58 -10.45 -10.42
C MET A 105 -8.58 -11.96 -10.72
N LYS A 106 -9.45 -12.74 -10.07
CA LYS A 106 -9.55 -14.20 -10.30
C LYS A 106 -10.12 -14.47 -11.70
#